data_AF-A0A1T8VDU1-F1
#
_entry.id   AF-A0A1T8VDU1-F1
#
_cell.length_a   1.000
_cell.length_b   1.000
_cell.length_c   1.000
_cell.angle_alpha   90.00
_cell.angle_beta   90.00
_cell.angle_gamma   90.00
#
_symmetry.space_group_name_H-M   'P 1'
#
loop_
_entity.id
_entity.type
_entity.pdbx_description
1 polymer ?
#
loop_
_entity_poly.entity_id
_entity_poly.type
_entity_poly.pdbx_seq_one_letter_code
_entity_poly.pdbx_strand_id
1 'polypeptide(L)'
;MASAPAQHRSAVQQINRWIRIGRELEASPGGSQRDVQRVLAGDGTYDELSEREQAIVRAEWDQRITQRRDSLDLEAEFTAAGQSWSESDDDGNLIIRGASS
;
A
#
# COMPACT_ATOMS: atom_id res chain seq x y z
N MET A 1 -2.92 6.10 28.40
CA MET A 1 -3.68 4.95 27.86
C MET A 1 -2.79 4.26 26.83
N ALA A 2 -2.41 3.01 27.06
CA ALA A 2 -1.54 2.25 26.17
C ALA A 2 -2.39 1.35 25.26
N SER A 3 -2.43 1.64 23.96
CA SER A 3 -3.03 0.77 22.95
C SER A 3 -2.15 0.75 21.71
N ALA A 4 -1.17 -0.15 21.71
CA ALA A 4 -0.28 -0.42 20.57
C ALA A 4 0.10 -1.92 20.36
N PRO A 5 -0.02 -2.85 21.35
CA PRO A 5 0.41 -4.24 21.10
C PRO A 5 -0.64 -5.13 20.41
N ALA A 6 -1.88 -4.65 20.22
CA ALA A 6 -2.96 -5.42 19.57
C ALA A 6 -2.92 -5.31 18.04
N GLN A 7 -2.59 -4.13 17.50
CA GLN A 7 -2.52 -3.88 16.05
C GLN A 7 -1.35 -4.64 15.40
N HIS A 8 -0.21 -4.69 16.09
CA HIS A 8 0.99 -5.40 15.61
C HIS A 8 0.77 -6.91 15.43
N ARG A 9 -0.02 -7.54 16.33
CA ARG A 9 -0.36 -8.97 16.21
C ARG A 9 -1.32 -9.25 15.05
N SER A 10 -2.23 -8.32 14.76
CA SER A 10 -3.14 -8.40 13.61
C SER A 10 -2.37 -8.35 12.28
N ALA A 11 -1.41 -7.41 12.16
CA ALA A 11 -0.58 -7.26 10.96
C ALA A 11 0.26 -8.52 10.68
N VAL A 12 0.90 -9.09 11.69
CA VAL A 12 1.68 -10.34 11.55
C VAL A 12 0.79 -11.54 11.20
N GLN A 13 -0.43 -11.62 11.75
CA GLN A 13 -1.41 -12.65 11.37
C GLN A 13 -1.88 -12.48 9.91
N GLN A 14 -2.05 -11.23 9.47
CA GLN A 14 -2.37 -10.92 8.07
C GLN A 14 -1.23 -11.38 7.15
N ILE A 15 0.02 -11.03 7.48
CA ILE A 15 1.23 -11.43 6.74
C ILE A 15 1.36 -12.95 6.65
N ASN A 16 1.19 -13.68 7.75
CA ASN A 16 1.24 -15.16 7.73
C ASN A 16 0.12 -15.78 6.89
N ARG A 17 -1.07 -15.17 6.90
CA ARG A 17 -2.17 -15.57 6.02
C ARG A 17 -1.82 -15.33 4.54
N TRP A 18 -1.11 -14.25 4.22
CA TRP A 18 -0.67 -13.94 2.84
C TRP A 18 0.43 -14.88 2.34
N ILE A 19 1.41 -15.21 3.18
CA ILE A 19 2.47 -16.18 2.85
C ILE A 19 1.85 -17.54 2.47
N ARG A 20 0.78 -17.93 3.17
CA ARG A 20 0.04 -19.17 2.86
C ARG A 20 -0.71 -19.09 1.53
N ILE A 21 -1.39 -17.97 1.27
CA ILE A 21 -2.15 -17.78 0.03
C ILE A 21 -1.23 -17.73 -1.20
N GLY A 22 -0.07 -17.09 -1.09
CA GLY A 22 0.93 -17.05 -2.17
C GLY A 22 1.44 -18.45 -2.57
N ARG A 23 1.72 -19.31 -1.59
CA ARG A 23 2.12 -20.72 -1.84
C ARG A 23 1.02 -21.58 -2.45
N GLU A 24 -0.25 -21.25 -2.18
CA GLU A 24 -1.39 -22.03 -2.68
C GLU A 24 -1.81 -21.59 -4.10
N LEU A 25 -1.48 -20.36 -4.51
CA LEU A 25 -1.59 -19.93 -5.92
C LEU A 25 -0.61 -20.66 -6.84
N GLU A 26 0.62 -20.93 -6.39
CA GLU A 26 1.61 -21.72 -7.15
C GLU A 26 1.10 -23.13 -7.48
N ALA A 27 0.11 -23.63 -6.72
CA ALA A 27 -0.46 -24.96 -6.88
C ALA A 27 -1.72 -25.01 -7.77
N SER A 28 -2.27 -23.86 -8.21
CA SER A 28 -3.56 -23.81 -8.92
C SER A 28 -3.41 -23.58 -10.43
N PRO A 29 -4.28 -24.13 -11.30
CA PRO A 29 -4.10 -24.12 -12.76
C PRO A 29 -4.04 -22.68 -13.32
N GLY A 30 -3.13 -22.45 -14.28
CA GLY A 30 -2.63 -21.14 -14.74
C GLY A 30 -3.60 -20.14 -15.41
N GLY A 31 -4.91 -20.22 -15.17
CA GLY A 31 -5.86 -19.12 -15.45
C GLY A 31 -5.82 -18.06 -14.35
N SER A 32 -5.96 -18.48 -13.09
CA SER A 32 -6.05 -17.58 -11.92
C SER A 32 -4.84 -16.65 -11.76
N GLN A 33 -3.63 -17.18 -11.97
CA GLN A 33 -2.41 -16.39 -11.86
C GLN A 33 -2.28 -15.31 -12.95
N ARG A 34 -2.73 -15.61 -14.18
CA ARG A 34 -2.65 -14.65 -15.29
C ARG A 34 -3.62 -13.49 -15.09
N ASP A 35 -4.82 -13.76 -14.57
CA ASP A 35 -5.83 -12.73 -14.35
C ASP A 35 -5.41 -11.77 -13.22
N VAL A 36 -4.87 -12.31 -12.13
CA VAL A 36 -4.24 -11.50 -11.07
C VAL A 36 -3.10 -10.64 -11.63
N GLN A 37 -2.23 -11.20 -12.47
CA GLN A 37 -1.14 -10.44 -13.09
C GLN A 37 -1.63 -9.34 -14.02
N ARG A 38 -2.68 -9.58 -14.82
CA ARG A 38 -3.29 -8.56 -15.68
C ARG A 38 -3.83 -7.39 -14.86
N VAL A 39 -4.55 -7.66 -13.77
CA VAL A 39 -5.04 -6.60 -12.88
C VAL A 39 -3.88 -5.83 -12.23
N LEU A 40 -2.83 -6.51 -11.79
CA LEU A 40 -1.65 -5.87 -11.21
C LEU A 40 -0.82 -5.06 -12.22
N ALA A 41 -0.95 -5.35 -13.52
CA ALA A 41 -0.37 -4.58 -14.61
C ALA A 41 -1.27 -3.40 -15.06
N GLY A 42 -2.53 -3.37 -14.64
CA GLY A 42 -3.53 -2.39 -15.09
C GLY A 42 -4.28 -2.79 -16.37
N ASP A 43 -4.07 -4.01 -16.87
CA ASP A 43 -4.64 -4.53 -18.12
C ASP A 43 -5.83 -5.49 -17.88
N GLY A 44 -6.45 -5.44 -16.70
CA GLY A 44 -7.55 -6.33 -16.33
C GLY A 44 -8.51 -5.70 -15.33
N THR A 45 -9.69 -6.30 -15.21
CA THR A 45 -10.76 -5.83 -14.33
C THR A 45 -10.68 -6.52 -12.98
N TYR A 46 -10.50 -5.74 -11.90
CA TYR A 46 -10.45 -6.26 -10.54
C TYR A 46 -11.76 -6.93 -10.11
N ASP A 47 -12.91 -6.35 -10.47
CA ASP A 47 -14.23 -6.85 -10.06
C ASP A 47 -14.63 -8.18 -10.75
N GLU A 48 -13.91 -8.58 -11.80
CA GLU A 48 -14.10 -9.87 -12.48
C GLU A 48 -13.34 -11.02 -11.80
N LEU A 49 -12.42 -10.69 -10.88
CA LEU A 49 -11.67 -11.67 -10.11
C LEU A 49 -12.55 -12.31 -9.02
N SER A 50 -12.27 -13.57 -8.68
CA SER A 50 -12.83 -14.20 -7.49
C SER A 50 -12.40 -13.46 -6.21
N GLU A 51 -13.16 -13.60 -5.13
CA GLU A 51 -12.84 -12.96 -3.83
C GLU A 51 -11.41 -13.28 -3.35
N ARG A 52 -10.95 -14.50 -3.63
CA ARG A 52 -9.60 -14.96 -3.31
C ARG A 52 -8.55 -14.19 -4.09
N GLU A 53 -8.72 -14.07 -5.40
CA GLU A 53 -7.82 -13.34 -6.30
C GLU A 53 -7.80 -11.85 -6.00
N GLN A 54 -8.97 -11.25 -5.74
CA GLN A 54 -9.07 -9.87 -5.29
C GLN A 54 -8.29 -9.64 -3.99
N ALA A 55 -8.34 -10.57 -3.04
CA ALA A 55 -7.55 -10.49 -1.81
C ALA A 55 -6.05 -10.41 -2.11
N ILE A 56 -5.57 -11.23 -3.05
CA ILE A 56 -4.16 -11.23 -3.46
C ILE A 56 -3.76 -9.89 -4.09
N VAL A 57 -4.59 -9.36 -5.00
CA VAL A 57 -4.33 -8.04 -5.61
C VAL A 57 -4.25 -6.94 -4.55
N ARG A 58 -5.17 -6.94 -3.57
CA ARG A 58 -5.15 -5.96 -2.47
C ARG A 58 -3.86 -6.04 -1.66
N ALA A 59 -3.39 -7.24 -1.32
CA ALA A 59 -2.15 -7.40 -0.56
C ALA A 59 -0.92 -6.88 -1.31
N GLU A 60 -0.85 -7.14 -2.62
CA GLU A 60 0.23 -6.64 -3.47
C GLU A 60 0.17 -5.12 -3.62
N TRP A 61 -1.02 -4.53 -3.81
CA TRP A 61 -1.18 -3.07 -3.84
C TRP A 61 -0.80 -2.43 -2.51
N ASP A 62 -1.22 -2.97 -1.37
CA ASP A 62 -0.84 -2.47 -0.05
C ASP A 62 0.69 -2.43 0.09
N GLN A 63 1.38 -3.53 -0.27
CA GLN A 63 2.85 -3.59 -0.24
C GLN A 63 3.49 -2.54 -1.17
N ARG A 64 3.02 -2.43 -2.41
CA ARG A 64 3.55 -1.45 -3.38
C ARG A 64 3.31 -0.01 -2.92
N ILE A 65 2.14 0.28 -2.33
CA ILE A 65 1.80 1.61 -1.82
C ILE A 65 2.71 1.95 -0.64
N THR A 66 2.90 1.04 0.32
CA THR A 66 3.83 1.25 1.43
C THR A 66 5.24 1.51 0.91
N GLN A 67 5.76 0.64 0.04
CA GLN A 67 7.10 0.81 -0.51
C GLN A 67 7.28 2.14 -1.26
N ARG A 68 6.28 2.55 -2.06
CA ARG A 68 6.31 3.84 -2.76
C ARG A 68 6.30 4.99 -1.78
N ARG A 69 5.41 4.97 -0.78
CA ARG A 69 5.32 6.01 0.25
C ARG A 69 6.63 6.15 1.04
N ASP A 70 7.24 5.03 1.42
CA ASP A 70 8.50 5.02 2.18
C ASP A 70 9.68 5.55 1.33
N SER A 71 9.56 5.51 0.00
CA SER A 71 10.58 6.03 -0.93
C SER A 71 10.38 7.50 -1.31
N LEU A 72 9.25 8.12 -0.92
CA LEU A 72 8.95 9.51 -1.26
C LEU A 72 9.56 10.46 -0.23
N ASP A 73 10.23 11.51 -0.72
CA ASP A 73 10.68 12.65 0.07
C ASP A 73 10.16 13.93 -0.59
N LEU A 74 8.86 14.20 -0.36
CA LEU A 74 8.16 15.34 -0.96
C LEU A 74 8.65 16.67 -0.36
N GLU A 75 9.13 16.67 0.89
CA GLU A 75 9.73 17.85 1.51
C GLU A 75 11.00 18.26 0.77
N ALA A 76 11.90 17.32 0.50
CA ALA A 76 13.10 17.59 -0.30
C ALA A 76 12.75 18.05 -1.73
N GLU A 77 11.75 17.43 -2.36
CA GLU A 77 11.27 17.81 -3.69
C GLU A 77 10.75 19.25 -3.74
N PHE A 78 9.82 19.61 -2.84
CA PHE A 78 9.25 20.96 -2.81
C PHE A 78 10.27 22.02 -2.38
N THR A 79 11.18 21.68 -1.47
CA THR A 79 12.30 22.55 -1.09
C THR A 79 13.20 22.84 -2.29
N ALA A 80 13.57 21.82 -3.05
CA ALA A 80 14.38 21.98 -4.27
C ALA A 80 13.66 22.79 -5.35
N ALA A 81 12.33 22.67 -5.45
CA ALA A 81 11.49 23.43 -6.36
C ALA A 81 11.22 24.89 -5.89
N GLY A 82 11.61 25.25 -4.65
CA GLY A 82 11.31 26.56 -4.06
C GLY A 82 9.81 26.81 -3.88
N GLN A 83 9.01 25.75 -3.79
CA GLN A 83 7.56 25.84 -3.65
C GLN A 83 7.16 25.83 -2.17
N SER A 84 6.12 26.58 -1.82
CA SER A 84 5.45 26.39 -0.53
C SER A 84 4.51 25.21 -0.60
N TRP A 85 4.38 24.48 0.52
CA TRP A 85 3.43 23.39 0.66
C TRP A 85 2.73 23.46 2.00
N SER A 86 1.58 22.81 2.10
CA SER A 86 0.87 22.64 3.35
C SER A 86 0.90 21.19 3.80
N GLU A 87 1.10 20.99 5.10
CA GLU A 87 1.06 19.69 5.75
C GLU A 87 0.20 19.75 7.01
N SER A 88 -0.17 18.58 7.54
CA SER A 88 -0.81 18.49 8.85
C SER A 88 0.22 18.08 9.89
N ASP A 89 0.18 18.68 11.08
CA ASP A 89 0.94 18.18 12.23
C ASP A 89 0.31 16.93 12.84
N ASP A 90 0.96 16.40 13.89
CA ASP A 90 0.51 15.20 14.59
C ASP A 90 -0.87 15.35 15.26
N ASP A 91 -1.29 16.58 15.56
CA ASP A 91 -2.60 16.90 16.14
C ASP A 91 -3.65 17.20 15.04
N GLY A 92 -3.25 17.16 13.76
CA GLY A 92 -4.09 17.41 12.60
C GLY A 92 -4.25 18.89 12.24
N ASN A 93 -3.48 19.80 12.85
CA ASN A 93 -3.50 21.21 12.49
C ASN A 93 -2.75 21.46 11.18
N LEU A 94 -3.25 22.41 10.39
CA LEU A 94 -2.61 22.82 9.15
C LEU A 94 -1.34 23.65 9.44
N ILE A 95 -0.22 23.25 8.86
CA ILE A 95 1.04 24.00 8.80
C ILE A 95 1.34 24.35 7.35
N ILE A 96 1.86 25.55 7.11
CA ILE A 96 2.41 25.96 5.81
C ILE A 96 3.94 26.01 5.95
N ARG A 97 4.64 25.34 5.02
CA ARG A 97 6.10 25.28 4.93
C ARG A 97 6.57 25.89 3.61
N GLY A 98 7.81 26.37 3.58
CA GLY A 98 8.34 27.17 2.47
C GLY A 98 8.18 28.68 2.71
N ALA A 99 8.86 29.48 1.89
CA ALA A 99 9.24 30.85 2.23
C ALA A 99 8.05 31.77 2.60
N SER A 100 7.90 32.03 3.90
CA SER A 100 7.54 33.36 4.36
C SER A 100 8.71 34.30 4.04
N SER A 101 8.48 35.23 3.12
CA SER A 101 9.29 36.46 3.03
C SER A 101 9.20 37.26 4.33
#